data_AF-A0A6A5GG33-F1
#
_entry.id   AF-A0A6A5GG33-F1
#
_cell.length_a   1.000
_cell.length_b   1.000
_cell.length_c   1.000
_cell.angle_alpha   90.00
_cell.angle_beta   90.00
_cell.angle_gamma   90.00
#
_symmetry.space_group_name_H-M   'P 1'
#
loop_
_entity.id
_entity.type
_entity.pdbx_description
1 polymer ?
#
loop_
_entity_poly.entity_id
_entity_poly.type
_entity_poly.pdbx_seq_one_letter_code
_entity_poly.pdbx_strand_id
1 'polypeptide(L)'
;MFPSSRKLEDSDKGALLRNFLLKMLIVVPLFHCSKYAEDYSKINNEAYEKVVFSFYDGTFEKGKELTKNECMRVFEPFWHHFFNKTVAPIGKLKLDAEELMAIIWLVFFDHGYTNISSHCVETCRNIKKVILRELKNYQSEGNHDEFRFIDTIETLKIIAKEEIRVMDAFLVYELYNVRIHNDFMAIVKEERY
;
A
#
# COMPACT_ATOMS: atom_id res chain seq x y z
N MET A 1 -7.60 14.90 -10.45
CA MET A 1 -8.55 14.71 -9.32
C MET A 1 -9.97 14.77 -9.88
N PHE A 2 -10.85 13.82 -9.53
CA PHE A 2 -12.21 13.70 -10.07
C PHE A 2 -13.05 14.94 -9.72
N PRO A 3 -13.76 15.58 -10.67
CA PRO A 3 -14.55 16.79 -10.38
C PRO A 3 -15.60 16.60 -9.27
N SER A 4 -16.16 15.41 -9.14
CA SER A 4 -17.12 15.05 -8.09
C SER A 4 -16.53 15.14 -6.68
N SER A 5 -15.23 14.88 -6.49
CA SER A 5 -14.60 14.94 -5.17
C SER A 5 -14.47 16.37 -4.64
N ARG A 6 -14.61 17.40 -5.50
CA ARG A 6 -14.61 18.81 -5.08
C ARG A 6 -15.83 19.19 -4.25
N LYS A 7 -16.92 18.42 -4.36
CA LYS A 7 -18.18 18.63 -3.65
C LYS A 7 -18.20 17.97 -2.27
N LEU A 8 -17.19 17.17 -1.94
CA LEU A 8 -17.06 16.57 -0.62
C LEU A 8 -16.77 17.63 0.44
N GLU A 9 -17.27 17.37 1.64
CA GLU A 9 -16.92 18.15 2.82
C GLU A 9 -15.44 17.97 3.16
N ASP A 10 -14.85 18.94 3.86
CA ASP A 10 -13.44 18.86 4.23
C ASP A 10 -13.16 17.75 5.26
N SER A 11 -14.16 17.42 6.09
CA SER A 11 -14.18 16.23 6.96
C SER A 11 -13.98 14.94 6.17
N ASP A 12 -14.77 14.74 5.10
CA ASP A 12 -14.69 13.58 4.21
C ASP A 12 -13.37 13.51 3.45
N LYS A 13 -12.88 14.64 2.93
CA LYS A 13 -11.56 14.69 2.28
C LYS A 13 -10.45 14.31 3.24
N GLY A 14 -10.52 14.81 4.48
CA GLY A 14 -9.59 14.46 5.55
C GLY A 14 -9.65 12.98 5.89
N ALA A 15 -10.85 12.41 6.02
CA ALA A 15 -11.04 10.99 6.29
C ALA A 15 -10.49 10.11 5.16
N LEU A 16 -10.81 10.39 3.90
CA LEU A 16 -10.25 9.67 2.75
C LEU A 16 -8.72 9.67 2.76
N LEU A 17 -8.10 10.82 3.03
CA LEU A 17 -6.65 10.92 3.11
C LEU A 17 -6.08 10.09 4.27
N ARG A 18 -6.69 10.18 5.46
CA ARG A 18 -6.27 9.43 6.65
C ARG A 18 -6.34 7.92 6.45
N ASN A 19 -7.44 7.42 5.88
CA ASN A 19 -7.59 5.99 5.55
C ASN A 19 -6.59 5.54 4.46
N PHE A 20 -6.23 6.43 3.54
CA PHE A 20 -5.28 6.13 2.47
C PHE A 20 -3.81 6.13 2.91
N LEU A 21 -3.46 6.81 4.00
CA LEU A 21 -2.05 6.98 4.42
C LEU A 21 -1.34 5.65 4.67
N LEU A 22 -1.98 4.70 5.34
CA LEU A 22 -1.39 3.36 5.55
C LEU A 22 -1.20 2.62 4.23
N LYS A 23 -2.22 2.69 3.37
CA LYS A 23 -2.23 2.05 2.05
C LYS A 23 -1.15 2.64 1.14
N MET A 24 -0.83 3.93 1.27
CA MET A 24 0.30 4.56 0.56
C MET A 24 1.64 3.91 0.89
N LEU A 25 1.87 3.49 2.14
CA LEU A 25 3.11 2.79 2.52
C LEU A 25 3.27 1.46 1.79
N ILE A 26 2.19 0.89 1.26
CA ILE A 26 2.20 -0.34 0.49
C ILE A 26 2.30 -0.03 -1.01
N VAL A 27 1.44 0.88 -1.50
CA VAL A 27 1.30 1.17 -2.92
C VAL A 27 2.52 1.91 -3.49
N VAL A 28 3.17 2.79 -2.74
CA VAL A 28 4.35 3.52 -3.23
C VAL A 28 5.55 2.59 -3.44
N PRO A 29 5.97 1.76 -2.47
CA PRO A 29 7.06 0.81 -2.70
C PRO A 29 6.69 -0.24 -3.73
N LEU A 30 5.42 -0.64 -3.81
CA LEU A 30 4.94 -1.55 -4.85
C LEU A 30 5.25 -1.03 -6.25
N PHE A 31 5.02 0.26 -6.51
CA PHE A 31 5.22 0.83 -7.85
C PHE A 31 6.70 0.99 -8.16
N HIS A 32 7.48 1.41 -7.16
CA HIS A 32 8.92 1.46 -7.27
C HIS A 32 9.50 0.06 -7.57
N CYS A 33 9.13 -0.95 -6.79
CA CYS A 33 9.66 -2.30 -6.95
C CYS A 33 9.15 -2.97 -8.23
N SER A 34 7.94 -2.67 -8.70
CA SER A 34 7.44 -3.18 -9.98
C SER A 34 8.25 -2.62 -11.16
N LYS A 35 8.66 -1.35 -11.08
CA LYS A 35 9.49 -0.71 -12.10
C LYS A 35 10.93 -1.23 -12.13
N TYR A 36 11.49 -1.57 -10.97
CA TYR A 36 12.87 -2.04 -10.82
C TYR A 36 12.95 -3.53 -10.44
N ALA A 37 11.94 -4.32 -10.80
CA ALA A 37 11.81 -5.71 -10.34
C ALA A 37 13.03 -6.58 -10.71
N GLU A 38 13.62 -6.35 -11.88
CA GLU A 38 14.82 -7.06 -12.31
C GLU A 38 16.05 -6.69 -11.47
N ASP A 39 16.17 -5.45 -11.02
CA ASP A 39 17.29 -5.01 -10.18
C ASP A 39 17.17 -5.59 -8.77
N TYR A 40 15.95 -5.58 -8.21
CA TYR A 40 15.67 -6.22 -6.93
C TYR A 40 15.91 -7.73 -6.95
N SER A 41 15.67 -8.40 -8.09
CA SER A 41 15.95 -9.83 -8.23
C SER A 41 17.44 -10.20 -8.23
N LYS A 42 18.33 -9.21 -8.40
CA LYS A 42 19.79 -9.38 -8.53
C LYS A 42 20.56 -8.93 -7.29
N ILE A 43 19.87 -8.41 -6.27
CA ILE A 43 20.56 -7.97 -5.04
C ILE A 43 21.15 -9.19 -4.33
N ASN A 44 22.39 -9.05 -3.88
CA ASN A 44 23.00 -10.08 -3.04
C ASN A 44 22.50 -9.96 -1.58
N ASN A 45 22.71 -11.02 -0.79
CA ASN A 45 22.23 -11.06 0.60
C ASN A 45 22.78 -9.90 1.45
N GLU A 46 24.03 -9.51 1.26
CA GLU A 46 24.64 -8.44 2.05
C GLU A 46 23.98 -7.08 1.77
N ALA A 47 23.71 -6.78 0.50
CA ALA A 47 22.99 -5.60 0.07
C ALA A 47 21.54 -5.61 0.57
N TYR A 48 20.87 -6.76 0.52
CA TYR A 48 19.52 -6.94 1.06
C TYR A 48 19.46 -6.65 2.56
N GLU A 49 20.35 -7.26 3.35
CA GLU A 49 20.41 -7.01 4.79
C GLU A 49 20.71 -5.54 5.12
N LYS A 50 21.55 -4.88 4.30
CA LYS A 50 21.83 -3.46 4.47
C LYS A 50 20.59 -2.61 4.23
N VAL A 51 19.81 -2.92 3.18
CA VAL A 51 18.54 -2.25 2.90
C VAL A 51 17.58 -2.44 4.08
N VAL A 52 17.33 -3.67 4.49
CA VAL A 52 16.42 -3.98 5.62
C VAL A 52 16.86 -3.27 6.89
N PHE A 53 18.15 -3.35 7.27
CA PHE A 53 18.65 -2.70 8.47
C PHE A 53 18.51 -1.17 8.41
N SER A 54 18.75 -0.55 7.25
CA SER A 54 18.65 0.91 7.09
C SER A 54 17.24 1.47 7.33
N PHE A 55 16.19 0.65 7.20
CA PHE A 55 14.83 1.05 7.55
C PHE A 55 14.62 1.22 9.06
N TYR A 56 15.43 0.53 9.88
CA TYR A 56 15.28 0.54 11.34
C TYR A 56 16.36 1.36 12.05
N ASP A 57 17.49 1.62 11.39
CA ASP A 57 18.56 2.42 11.96
C ASP A 57 18.05 3.81 12.35
N GLY A 58 18.34 4.23 13.59
CA GLY A 58 17.84 5.48 14.19
C GLY A 58 16.36 5.48 14.62
N THR A 59 15.59 4.43 14.34
CA THR A 59 14.15 4.38 14.71
C THR A 59 13.93 3.93 16.16
N PHE A 60 14.86 3.17 16.74
CA PHE A 60 14.72 2.65 18.10
C PHE A 60 14.76 3.73 19.18
N GLU A 61 14.16 3.45 20.33
CA GLU A 61 14.42 4.20 21.55
C GLU A 61 15.90 4.13 21.95
N LYS A 62 16.42 5.26 22.46
CA LYS A 62 17.83 5.37 22.84
C LYS A 62 18.20 4.32 23.89
N GLY A 63 19.23 3.52 23.62
CA GLY A 63 19.71 2.45 24.50
C GLY A 63 18.96 1.12 24.37
N LYS A 64 18.01 1.02 23.43
CA LYS A 64 17.26 -0.21 23.10
C LYS A 64 17.44 -0.63 21.64
N GLU A 65 18.49 -0.11 20.99
CA GLU A 65 18.82 -0.41 19.61
C GLU A 65 19.14 -1.90 19.45
N LEU A 66 18.63 -2.51 18.38
CA LEU A 66 18.99 -3.86 17.99
C LEU A 66 20.23 -3.86 17.09
N THR A 67 21.07 -4.88 17.23
CA THR A 67 22.16 -5.12 16.28
C THR A 67 21.60 -5.50 14.91
N LYS A 68 22.42 -5.38 13.85
CA LYS A 68 22.03 -5.82 12.48
C LYS A 68 21.47 -7.24 12.46
N ASN A 69 22.15 -8.17 13.14
CA ASN A 69 21.74 -9.58 13.19
C ASN A 69 20.40 -9.77 13.90
N GLU A 70 20.14 -9.02 14.97
CA GLU A 70 18.85 -9.05 15.67
C GLU A 70 17.74 -8.43 14.82
N CYS A 71 17.99 -7.29 14.17
CA CYS A 71 17.07 -6.70 13.20
C CYS A 71 16.70 -7.69 12.10
N MET A 72 17.69 -8.37 11.51
CA MET A 72 17.41 -9.38 10.49
C MET A 72 16.56 -10.53 11.08
N ARG A 73 16.92 -11.08 12.24
CA ARG A 73 16.16 -12.16 12.87
C ARG A 73 14.69 -11.80 13.13
N VAL A 74 14.43 -10.56 13.53
CA VAL A 74 13.08 -10.10 13.91
C VAL A 74 12.28 -9.61 12.71
N PHE A 75 12.89 -8.79 11.85
CA PHE A 75 12.16 -8.03 10.84
C PHE A 75 12.25 -8.61 9.43
N GLU A 76 13.28 -9.39 9.11
CA GLU A 76 13.44 -10.01 7.79
C GLU A 76 12.20 -10.79 7.33
N PRO A 77 11.48 -11.54 8.18
CA PRO A 77 10.28 -12.25 7.75
C PRO A 77 9.18 -11.34 7.17
N PHE A 78 9.05 -10.10 7.66
CA PHE A 78 8.08 -9.13 7.13
C PHE A 78 8.50 -8.64 5.74
N TRP A 79 9.78 -8.33 5.56
CA TRP A 79 10.32 -7.92 4.27
C TRP A 79 10.29 -9.05 3.24
N HIS A 80 10.71 -10.24 3.65
CA HIS A 80 10.63 -11.45 2.82
C HIS A 80 9.19 -11.69 2.36
N HIS A 81 8.23 -11.51 3.26
CA HIS A 81 6.82 -11.60 2.91
C HIS A 81 6.43 -10.53 1.88
N PHE A 82 6.67 -9.26 2.20
CA PHE A 82 6.31 -8.12 1.37
C PHE A 82 6.84 -8.29 -0.06
N PHE A 83 8.12 -8.62 -0.22
CA PHE A 83 8.72 -8.82 -1.54
C PHE A 83 8.15 -10.03 -2.29
N ASN A 84 7.99 -11.18 -1.64
CA ASN A 84 7.63 -12.42 -2.34
C ASN A 84 6.13 -12.62 -2.55
N LYS A 85 5.30 -12.02 -1.71
CA LYS A 85 3.85 -12.29 -1.67
C LYS A 85 3.01 -11.07 -2.00
N THR A 86 3.59 -9.87 -1.97
CA THR A 86 2.92 -8.63 -2.35
C THR A 86 3.54 -8.03 -3.61
N VAL A 87 4.84 -7.73 -3.59
CA VAL A 87 5.53 -7.12 -4.75
C VAL A 87 5.62 -8.08 -5.93
N ALA A 88 6.15 -9.29 -5.74
CA ALA A 88 6.44 -10.19 -6.86
C ALA A 88 5.18 -10.60 -7.67
N PRO A 89 4.03 -10.94 -7.07
CA PRO A 89 2.83 -11.25 -7.84
C PRO A 89 2.33 -10.09 -8.70
N ILE A 90 2.36 -8.86 -8.18
CA ILE A 90 1.92 -7.68 -8.90
C ILE A 90 2.97 -7.27 -9.95
N GLY A 91 4.25 -7.33 -9.63
CA GLY A 91 5.35 -7.02 -10.56
C GLY A 91 5.36 -7.94 -11.79
N LYS A 92 4.93 -9.21 -11.65
CA LYS A 92 4.77 -10.14 -12.77
C LYS A 92 3.71 -9.70 -13.79
N LEU A 93 2.70 -8.92 -13.35
CA LEU A 93 1.70 -8.37 -14.26
C LEU A 93 2.31 -7.29 -15.15
N LYS A 94 3.45 -6.68 -14.77
CA LYS A 94 4.07 -5.58 -15.55
C LYS A 94 3.04 -4.50 -15.88
N LEU A 95 2.30 -4.05 -14.85
CA LEU A 95 1.31 -3.00 -15.00
C LEU A 95 1.98 -1.70 -15.46
N ASP A 96 1.36 -1.01 -16.41
CA ASP A 96 1.83 0.29 -16.87
C ASP A 96 1.36 1.43 -15.94
N ALA A 97 1.71 2.67 -16.28
CA ALA A 97 1.41 3.81 -15.41
C ALA A 97 -0.12 4.03 -15.26
N GLU A 98 -0.88 3.81 -16.31
CA GLU A 98 -2.33 3.97 -16.38
C GLU A 98 -3.05 2.96 -15.47
N GLU A 99 -2.65 1.69 -15.54
CA GLU A 99 -3.18 0.61 -14.70
C GLU A 99 -2.81 0.81 -13.23
N LEU A 100 -1.56 1.20 -12.96
CA LEU A 100 -1.09 1.52 -11.63
C LEU A 100 -1.86 2.72 -11.05
N MET A 101 -2.09 3.77 -11.83
CA MET A 101 -2.90 4.90 -11.40
C MET A 101 -4.35 4.51 -11.11
N ALA A 102 -4.94 3.61 -11.91
CA ALA A 102 -6.28 3.08 -11.63
C ALA A 102 -6.33 2.36 -10.28
N ILE A 103 -5.32 1.55 -9.94
CA ILE A 103 -5.20 0.90 -8.63
C ILE A 103 -5.12 1.94 -7.50
N ILE A 104 -4.26 2.96 -7.61
CA ILE A 104 -4.18 4.05 -6.61
C ILE A 104 -5.56 4.64 -6.37
N TRP A 105 -6.27 4.98 -7.44
CA TRP A 105 -7.57 5.63 -7.33
C TRP A 105 -8.66 4.71 -6.76
N LEU A 106 -8.62 3.42 -7.07
CA LEU A 106 -9.53 2.42 -6.50
C LEU A 106 -9.29 2.21 -5.01
N VAL A 107 -8.03 2.29 -4.57
CA VAL A 107 -7.65 2.20 -3.15
C VAL A 107 -8.00 3.49 -2.41
N PHE A 108 -7.82 4.67 -3.02
CA PHE A 108 -8.12 5.96 -2.41
C PHE A 108 -9.63 6.24 -2.28
N PHE A 109 -10.41 5.98 -3.33
CA PHE A 109 -11.86 6.16 -3.34
C PHE A 109 -12.59 4.89 -2.90
N ASP A 110 -12.20 4.35 -1.75
CA ASP A 110 -12.91 3.23 -1.15
C ASP A 110 -14.18 3.73 -0.46
N HIS A 111 -15.30 3.11 -0.82
CA HIS A 111 -16.61 3.40 -0.22
C HIS A 111 -16.88 2.54 1.03
N GLY A 112 -15.94 1.66 1.40
CA GLY A 112 -15.98 0.83 2.60
C GLY A 112 -15.40 1.49 3.85
N TYR A 113 -14.84 2.70 3.76
CA TYR A 113 -14.35 3.43 4.93
C TYR A 113 -15.50 3.77 5.88
N THR A 114 -15.25 3.64 7.18
CA THR A 114 -16.27 3.71 8.24
C THR A 114 -16.53 5.14 8.73
N ASN A 115 -15.56 6.04 8.59
CA ASN A 115 -15.58 7.41 9.09
C ASN A 115 -15.87 8.46 8.00
N ILE A 116 -16.59 8.08 6.94
CA ILE A 116 -17.00 8.98 5.85
C ILE A 116 -18.53 9.12 5.78
N SER A 117 -19.01 10.27 5.32
CA SER A 117 -20.44 10.56 5.19
C SER A 117 -21.13 9.67 4.14
N SER A 118 -22.45 9.50 4.23
CA SER A 118 -23.21 8.80 3.18
C SER A 118 -23.08 9.45 1.81
N HIS A 119 -22.90 10.77 1.75
CA HIS A 119 -22.62 11.49 0.51
C HIS A 119 -21.25 11.11 -0.08
N CYS A 120 -20.23 10.98 0.77
CA CYS A 120 -18.90 10.53 0.37
C CYS A 120 -18.91 9.06 -0.10
N VAL A 121 -19.60 8.17 0.61
CA VAL A 121 -19.79 6.76 0.20
C VAL A 121 -20.36 6.68 -1.22
N GLU A 122 -21.43 7.42 -1.50
CA GLU A 122 -22.06 7.42 -2.83
C GLU A 122 -21.14 8.04 -3.89
N THR A 123 -20.42 9.11 -3.54
CA THR A 123 -19.43 9.72 -4.41
C THR A 123 -18.30 8.75 -4.77
N CYS A 124 -17.75 8.03 -3.79
CA CYS A 124 -16.71 7.02 -3.99
C CYS A 124 -17.22 5.85 -4.84
N ARG A 125 -18.44 5.35 -4.62
CA ARG A 125 -19.07 4.34 -5.48
C ARG A 125 -19.15 4.77 -6.94
N ASN A 126 -19.56 6.02 -7.18
CA ASN A 126 -19.69 6.55 -8.53
C ASN A 126 -18.33 6.76 -9.20
N ILE A 127 -17.34 7.27 -8.47
CA ILE A 127 -15.95 7.39 -8.96
C ILE A 127 -15.38 6.01 -9.28
N LYS A 128 -15.57 5.01 -8.41
CA LYS A 128 -15.15 3.62 -8.64
C LYS A 128 -15.70 3.05 -9.94
N LYS A 129 -17.00 3.25 -10.23
CA LYS A 129 -17.59 2.82 -11.51
C LYS A 129 -16.92 3.46 -12.71
N VAL A 130 -16.59 4.75 -12.63
CA VAL A 130 -15.87 5.46 -13.69
C VAL A 130 -14.48 4.86 -13.87
N ILE A 131 -13.69 4.71 -12.79
CA ILE A 131 -12.34 4.15 -12.88
C ILE A 131 -12.35 2.75 -13.50
N LEU A 132 -13.24 1.86 -13.06
CA LEU A 132 -13.35 0.50 -13.59
C LEU A 132 -13.71 0.48 -15.07
N ARG A 133 -14.59 1.39 -15.50
CA ARG A 133 -14.97 1.50 -16.92
C ARG A 133 -13.81 2.01 -17.77
N GLU A 134 -13.14 3.08 -17.34
CA GLU A 134 -12.01 3.64 -18.09
C GLU A 134 -10.85 2.65 -18.16
N LEU A 135 -10.54 1.94 -17.06
CA LEU A 135 -9.52 0.89 -17.04
C LEU A 135 -9.84 -0.23 -18.03
N LYS A 136 -11.10 -0.70 -18.04
CA LYS A 136 -11.54 -1.74 -18.98
C LYS A 136 -11.42 -1.28 -20.43
N ASN A 137 -11.83 -0.06 -20.73
CA ASN A 137 -11.73 0.51 -22.08
C ASN A 137 -10.27 0.61 -22.52
N TYR A 138 -9.41 1.17 -21.67
CA TYR A 138 -7.96 1.28 -21.91
C TYR A 138 -7.33 -0.08 -22.27
N GLN A 139 -7.61 -1.11 -21.46
CA GLN A 139 -7.07 -2.45 -21.69
C GLN A 139 -7.67 -3.13 -22.94
N SER A 140 -8.93 -2.84 -23.27
CA SER A 140 -9.58 -3.37 -24.48
C SER A 140 -9.01 -2.74 -25.75
N GLU A 141 -8.66 -1.45 -25.72
CA GLU A 141 -8.05 -0.74 -26.85
C GLU A 141 -6.57 -1.12 -27.06
N GLY A 142 -5.87 -1.49 -25.98
CA GLY A 142 -4.46 -1.91 -26.00
C GLY A 142 -4.19 -3.34 -26.48
N ASN A 143 -5.21 -4.10 -26.92
CA ASN A 143 -5.09 -5.53 -27.29
C ASN A 143 -4.46 -6.41 -26.18
N HIS A 144 -4.79 -6.13 -24.91
CA HIS A 144 -4.39 -7.00 -23.80
C HIS A 144 -5.18 -8.32 -23.81
N ASP A 145 -4.71 -9.30 -23.03
CA ASP A 145 -5.43 -10.56 -22.87
C ASP A 145 -6.77 -10.38 -22.14
N GLU A 146 -7.70 -11.32 -22.34
CA GLU A 146 -9.07 -11.25 -21.80
C GLU A 146 -9.13 -11.22 -20.26
N PHE A 147 -8.10 -11.69 -19.57
CA PHE A 147 -8.03 -11.76 -18.11
C PHE A 147 -7.34 -10.54 -17.49
N ARG A 148 -6.69 -9.68 -18.30
CA ARG A 148 -5.93 -8.51 -17.83
C ARG A 148 -6.70 -7.63 -16.85
N PHE A 149 -7.97 -7.36 -17.16
CA PHE A 149 -8.83 -6.56 -16.28
C PHE A 149 -9.03 -7.24 -14.93
N ILE A 150 -9.33 -8.54 -14.92
CA ILE A 150 -9.55 -9.31 -13.69
C ILE A 150 -8.25 -9.33 -12.88
N ASP A 151 -7.13 -9.69 -13.49
CA ASP A 151 -5.81 -9.76 -12.85
C ASP A 151 -5.41 -8.42 -12.22
N THR A 152 -5.69 -7.31 -12.91
CA THR A 152 -5.43 -5.96 -12.39
C THR A 152 -6.29 -5.66 -11.17
N ILE A 153 -7.57 -6.01 -11.18
CA ILE A 153 -8.47 -5.79 -10.03
C ILE A 153 -8.15 -6.73 -8.85
N GLU A 154 -7.64 -7.93 -9.11
CA GLU A 154 -7.23 -8.86 -8.06
C GLU A 154 -6.09 -8.32 -7.19
N THR A 155 -5.26 -7.40 -7.73
CA THR A 155 -4.20 -6.73 -6.96
C THR A 155 -4.74 -5.98 -5.73
N LEU A 156 -5.98 -5.50 -5.77
CA LEU A 156 -6.63 -4.84 -4.62
C LEU A 156 -6.75 -5.80 -3.42
N LYS A 157 -6.99 -7.09 -3.67
CA LYS A 157 -7.04 -8.12 -2.61
C LYS A 157 -5.66 -8.35 -2.00
N ILE A 158 -4.60 -8.25 -2.80
CA ILE A 158 -3.22 -8.39 -2.33
C ILE A 158 -2.88 -7.20 -1.42
N ILE A 159 -3.20 -5.97 -1.86
CA ILE A 159 -2.99 -4.74 -1.08
C ILE A 159 -3.75 -4.81 0.26
N ALA A 160 -5.02 -5.21 0.26
CA ALA A 160 -5.82 -5.33 1.48
C ALA A 160 -5.27 -6.39 2.46
N LYS A 161 -4.70 -7.50 1.95
CA LYS A 161 -4.04 -8.51 2.79
C LYS A 161 -2.73 -7.99 3.38
N GLU A 162 -1.97 -7.22 2.60
CA GLU A 162 -0.73 -6.61 3.07
C GLU A 162 -1.01 -5.57 4.15
N GLU A 163 -2.07 -4.79 4.01
CA GLU A 163 -2.50 -3.80 5.01
C GLU A 163 -2.70 -4.43 6.39
N ILE A 164 -3.45 -5.53 6.48
CA ILE A 164 -3.63 -6.27 7.73
C ILE A 164 -2.27 -6.66 8.32
N ARG A 165 -1.35 -7.10 7.47
CA ARG A 165 -0.03 -7.55 7.92
C ARG A 165 0.90 -6.44 8.37
N VAL A 166 0.86 -5.28 7.71
CA VAL A 166 1.60 -4.09 8.16
C VAL A 166 1.10 -3.64 9.52
N MET A 167 -0.22 -3.72 9.75
CA MET A 167 -0.77 -3.44 11.08
C MET A 167 -0.27 -4.43 12.14
N ASP A 168 -0.18 -5.72 11.82
CA ASP A 168 0.39 -6.72 12.73
C ASP A 168 1.89 -6.45 12.99
N ALA A 169 2.61 -5.98 11.97
CA ALA A 169 4.02 -5.60 12.10
C ALA A 169 4.21 -4.44 13.09
N PHE A 170 3.28 -3.49 13.16
CA PHE A 170 3.35 -2.39 14.15
C PHE A 170 3.32 -2.89 15.60
N LEU A 171 2.62 -3.98 15.91
CA LEU A 171 2.65 -4.60 17.23
C LEU A 171 4.04 -5.14 17.57
N VAL A 172 4.72 -5.73 16.58
CA VAL A 172 6.10 -6.22 16.73
C VAL A 172 7.07 -5.05 16.85
N TYR A 173 6.87 -3.98 16.09
CA TYR A 173 7.69 -2.77 16.18
C TYR A 173 7.63 -2.17 17.59
N GLU A 174 6.44 -2.09 18.18
CA GLU A 174 6.25 -1.65 19.56
C GLU A 174 6.98 -2.57 20.56
N LEU A 175 6.85 -3.89 20.43
CA LEU A 175 7.54 -4.88 21.29
C LEU A 175 9.06 -4.72 21.26
N TYR A 176 9.61 -4.35 20.11
CA TYR A 176 11.05 -4.15 19.90
C TYR A 176 11.48 -2.68 20.00
N ASN A 177 10.65 -1.81 20.57
CA ASN A 177 10.94 -0.39 20.84
C ASN A 177 11.31 0.43 19.58
N VAL A 178 10.79 0.04 18.42
CA VAL A 178 10.84 0.84 17.20
C VAL A 178 9.85 1.98 17.34
N ARG A 179 10.32 3.22 17.22
CA ARG A 179 9.46 4.40 17.37
C ARG A 179 8.67 4.66 16.09
N ILE A 180 7.35 4.68 16.23
CA ILE A 180 6.44 5.17 15.22
C ILE A 180 5.80 6.46 15.75
N HIS A 181 5.69 7.48 14.91
CA HIS A 181 5.14 8.77 15.34
C HIS A 181 3.71 8.62 15.86
N ASN A 182 3.40 9.22 17.01
CA ASN A 182 2.10 9.09 17.67
C ASN A 182 0.95 9.53 16.77
N ASP A 183 1.10 10.63 16.03
CA ASP A 183 0.08 11.11 15.09
C ASP A 183 -0.24 10.08 14.00
N PHE A 184 0.78 9.39 13.48
CA PHE A 184 0.58 8.34 12.50
C PHE A 184 -0.15 7.15 13.12
N MET A 185 0.22 6.75 14.33
CA MET A 185 -0.47 5.69 15.06
C MET A 185 -1.91 6.06 15.42
N ALA A 186 -2.19 7.33 15.69
CA ALA A 186 -3.55 7.82 15.92
C ALA A 186 -4.42 7.67 14.66
N ILE A 187 -3.87 8.03 13.49
CA ILE A 187 -4.53 7.85 12.20
C ILE A 187 -4.82 6.36 11.92
N VAL A 188 -3.84 5.48 12.10
CA VAL A 188 -4.00 4.04 11.83
C VAL A 188 -5.04 3.39 12.77
N LYS A 189 -5.16 3.89 14.01
CA LYS A 189 -6.14 3.38 14.97
C LYS A 189 -7.55 3.92 14.74
N GLU A 190 -7.71 5.02 14.00
CA GLU A 190 -9.02 5.63 13.70
C GLU A 190 -9.89 4.72 12.81
N GLU A 191 -9.32 3.98 11.86
CA GLU A 191 -10.08 3.07 10.98
C GLU A 191 -10.81 1.94 11.73
N ARG A 192 -10.52 1.74 13.02
CA ARG A 192 -11.00 0.58 13.80
C ARG A 192 -12.20 0.87 14.70
N TYR A 193 -12.69 2.12 14.75
CA TYR A 193 -13.81 2.52 15.61
C TYR A 193 -14.93 3.21 14.84
#